data_AF-A0A7Y5QBA9-F1
#
_entry.id   AF-A0A7Y5QBA9-F1
#
_cell.length_a   1.000
_cell.length_b   1.000
_cell.length_c   1.000
_cell.angle_alpha   90.00
_cell.angle_beta   90.00
_cell.angle_gamma   90.00
#
_symmetry.space_group_name_H-M   'P 1'
#
loop_
_entity.id
_entity.type
_entity.pdbx_description
1 polymer ?
#
loop_
_entity_poly.entity_id
_entity_poly.type
_entity_poly.pdbx_seq_one_letter_code
_entity_poly.pdbx_strand_id
1 'polypeptide(L)'
;MIGPAQFGIVIGALGGVLMLMGLFPTVTGITPGEGIGIVQFVAMVLGAGLLNVGAILYVKFTLYPNQEANLTQQICVRVAFTGLVLAAFTGMGDYLGFGSHVVELGSPEVFFGSLQAGALLVFLLLAALGVLLYAMAGSPPGGSEIP
;
A
#
# COMPACT_ATOMS: atom_id res chain seq x y z
N MET A 1 20.90 -19.33 -1.77
CA MET A 1 20.20 -18.41 -2.70
C MET A 1 18.77 -18.28 -2.22
N ILE A 2 18.22 -17.07 -2.15
CA ILE A 2 16.85 -16.80 -1.68
C ILE A 2 15.89 -17.16 -2.83
N GLY A 3 14.88 -17.99 -2.57
CA GLY A 3 13.83 -18.34 -3.54
C GLY A 3 12.88 -17.16 -3.79
N PRO A 4 12.18 -17.13 -4.94
CA PRO A 4 11.35 -15.98 -5.33
C PRO A 4 10.19 -15.70 -4.36
N ALA A 5 9.64 -16.73 -3.70
CA ALA A 5 8.65 -16.56 -2.64
C ALA A 5 9.23 -15.89 -1.38
N GLN A 6 10.45 -16.27 -0.99
CA GLN A 6 11.14 -15.68 0.16
C GLN A 6 11.53 -14.22 -0.11
N PHE A 7 11.87 -13.90 -1.36
CA PHE A 7 12.08 -12.51 -1.79
C PHE A 7 10.80 -11.67 -1.64
N GLY A 8 9.63 -12.24 -1.97
CA GLY A 8 8.33 -11.62 -1.71
C GLY A 8 8.10 -11.32 -0.22
N ILE A 9 8.45 -12.25 0.67
CA ILE A 9 8.36 -12.05 2.13
C ILE A 9 9.29 -10.92 2.58
N VAL A 10 10.55 -10.89 2.11
CA VAL A 10 11.52 -9.86 2.49
C VAL A 10 11.04 -8.48 2.07
N ILE A 11 10.58 -8.33 0.82
CA ILE A 11 10.01 -7.07 0.32
C ILE A 11 8.76 -6.68 1.11
N GLY A 12 7.85 -7.64 1.34
CA GLY A 12 6.61 -7.40 2.05
C GLY A 12 6.87 -6.95 3.49
N ALA A 13 7.79 -7.62 4.19
CA ALA A 13 8.18 -7.27 5.55
C ALA A 13 8.85 -5.89 5.61
N LEU A 14 9.76 -5.58 4.69
CA LEU A 14 10.36 -4.24 4.58
C LEU A 14 9.28 -3.17 4.34
N GLY A 15 8.35 -3.44 3.43
CA GLY A 15 7.23 -2.55 3.16
C GLY A 15 6.33 -2.33 4.37
N GLY A 16 5.98 -3.39 5.09
CA GLY A 16 5.20 -3.31 6.32
C GLY A 16 5.90 -2.47 7.40
N VAL A 17 7.21 -2.66 7.60
CA VAL A 17 8.00 -1.87 8.55
C VAL A 17 8.02 -0.40 8.13
N LEU A 18 8.30 -0.09 6.86
CA LEU A 18 8.29 1.28 6.36
C LEU A 18 6.91 1.94 6.48
N MET A 19 5.84 1.18 6.22
CA MET A 19 4.47 1.65 6.38
C MET A 19 4.18 2.03 7.84
N LEU A 20 4.59 1.18 8.79
CA LEU A 20 4.42 1.45 10.22
C LEU A 20 5.27 2.63 10.70
N MET A 21 6.49 2.79 10.20
CA MET A 21 7.34 3.96 10.49
C MET A 21 6.69 5.24 9.97
N GLY A 22 6.06 5.19 8.80
CA GLY A 22 5.25 6.30 8.27
C GLY A 22 3.96 6.51 9.06
N LEU A 23 3.30 5.48 9.57
CA LEU A 23 2.06 5.67 10.34
C LEU A 23 2.33 6.22 11.74
N PHE A 24 3.42 5.78 12.37
CA PHE A 24 3.79 6.12 13.74
C PHE A 24 5.27 6.54 13.84
N PRO A 25 5.63 7.76 13.46
CA PRO A 25 7.00 8.26 13.53
C PRO A 25 7.52 8.33 14.98
N THR A 26 6.62 8.38 15.97
CA THR A 26 6.98 8.31 17.39
C THR A 26 7.59 6.96 17.77
N VAL A 27 7.30 5.88 17.04
CA VAL A 27 7.90 4.55 17.23
C VAL A 27 9.39 4.55 16.91
N THR A 28 9.86 5.49 16.08
CA THR A 28 11.29 5.64 15.74
C THR A 28 12.02 6.66 16.60
N GLY A 29 11.35 7.22 17.62
CA GLY A 29 11.92 8.20 18.54
C GLY A 29 12.08 9.60 17.95
N ILE A 30 11.49 9.87 16.77
CA ILE A 30 11.53 11.18 16.13
C ILE A 30 10.37 12.02 16.67
N THR A 31 10.68 13.12 17.35
CA THR A 31 9.68 14.09 17.79
C THR A 31 9.10 14.79 16.55
N PRO A 32 7.76 14.86 16.38
CA PRO A 32 7.13 15.59 15.27
C PRO A 32 7.56 17.07 15.26
N GLY A 33 8.53 17.43 14.43
CA GLY A 33 8.86 18.81 14.09
C GLY A 33 8.14 19.25 12.81
N GLU A 34 7.95 20.56 12.65
CA GLU A 34 7.45 21.18 11.41
C GLU A 34 8.18 20.57 10.19
N GLY A 35 7.43 19.89 9.32
CA GLY A 35 7.97 19.25 8.11
C GLY A 35 8.01 17.72 8.10
N ILE A 36 7.71 17.04 9.22
CA ILE A 36 7.70 15.56 9.26
C ILE A 36 6.52 14.95 8.48
N GLY A 37 5.40 15.66 8.33
CA GLY A 37 4.18 15.13 7.71
C GLY A 37 4.33 14.59 6.28
N ILE A 38 5.09 15.26 5.40
CA ILE A 38 5.27 14.81 4.00
C ILE A 38 6.13 13.55 3.94
N VAL A 39 7.30 13.58 4.59
CA VAL A 39 8.25 12.46 4.56
C VAL A 39 7.60 11.23 5.18
N GLN A 40 6.88 11.43 6.27
CA GLN A 40 6.10 10.41 6.95
C GLN A 40 5.02 9.82 6.03
N PHE A 41 4.27 10.66 5.33
CA PHE A 41 3.23 10.22 4.41
C PHE A 41 3.80 9.44 3.21
N VAL A 42 4.88 9.95 2.62
CA VAL A 42 5.59 9.28 1.52
C VAL A 42 6.12 7.92 1.97
N ALA A 43 6.72 7.84 3.17
CA ALA A 43 7.18 6.57 3.75
C ALA A 43 6.02 5.58 3.96
N MET A 44 4.86 6.06 4.44
CA MET A 44 3.68 5.23 4.63
C MET A 44 3.17 4.64 3.30
N VAL A 45 3.02 5.47 2.26
CA VAL A 45 2.52 5.03 0.95
C VAL A 45 3.53 4.14 0.23
N LEU A 46 4.83 4.48 0.27
CA LEU A 46 5.89 3.62 -0.28
C LEU A 46 5.95 2.27 0.44
N GLY A 47 5.84 2.27 1.76
CA GLY A 47 5.76 1.06 2.56
C GLY A 47 4.56 0.20 2.18
N ALA A 48 3.38 0.81 2.05
CA ALA A 48 2.18 0.12 1.58
C ALA A 48 2.39 -0.45 0.16
N GLY A 49 3.04 0.28 -0.74
CA GLY A 49 3.38 -0.20 -2.08
C GLY A 49 4.28 -1.43 -2.08
N LEU A 50 5.37 -1.38 -1.30
CA LEU A 50 6.27 -2.52 -1.13
C LEU A 50 5.56 -3.71 -0.49
N LEU A 51 4.69 -3.47 0.50
CA LEU A 51 3.88 -4.52 1.12
C LEU A 51 2.97 -5.21 0.10
N ASN A 52 2.28 -4.45 -0.75
CA ASN A 52 1.43 -4.97 -1.81
C ASN A 52 2.24 -5.80 -2.83
N VAL A 53 3.39 -5.29 -3.28
CA VAL A 53 4.29 -6.00 -4.19
C VAL A 53 4.79 -7.31 -3.59
N GLY A 54 5.28 -7.26 -2.35
CA GLY A 54 5.77 -8.44 -1.64
C GLY A 54 4.70 -9.51 -1.46
N ALA A 55 3.48 -9.10 -1.10
CA ALA A 55 2.34 -9.99 -0.97
C ALA A 55 1.94 -10.64 -2.30
N ILE A 56 1.85 -9.87 -3.40
CA ILE A 56 1.55 -10.41 -4.74
C ILE A 56 2.62 -11.41 -5.18
N LEU A 57 3.92 -11.09 -4.99
CA LEU A 57 5.02 -12.00 -5.32
C LEU A 57 4.93 -13.28 -4.49
N TYR A 58 4.71 -13.17 -3.18
CA TYR A 58 4.57 -14.33 -2.31
C TYR A 58 3.44 -15.24 -2.77
N VAL A 59 2.26 -14.68 -3.04
CA VAL A 59 1.09 -15.43 -3.53
C VAL A 59 1.38 -16.08 -4.88
N LYS A 60 1.98 -15.34 -5.83
CA LYS A 60 2.31 -15.85 -7.17
C LYS A 60 3.20 -17.09 -7.09
N PHE A 61 4.27 -17.02 -6.32
CA PHE A 61 5.27 -18.09 -6.27
C PHE A 61 4.91 -19.23 -5.31
N THR A 62 3.98 -19.02 -4.38
CA THR A 62 3.59 -20.03 -3.40
C THR A 62 2.30 -20.76 -3.80
N LEU A 63 1.27 -20.02 -4.22
CA LEU A 63 -0.05 -20.60 -4.55
C LEU A 63 -0.21 -20.94 -6.03
N TYR A 64 0.46 -20.21 -6.91
CA TYR A 64 0.36 -20.37 -8.36
C TYR A 64 1.71 -20.61 -9.04
N PRO A 65 2.55 -21.56 -8.55
CA PRO A 65 3.86 -21.80 -9.12
C PRO A 65 3.73 -22.26 -10.58
N ASN A 66 4.56 -21.68 -11.46
CA ASN A 66 4.63 -22.01 -12.90
C ASN A 66 3.33 -21.83 -13.69
N GLN A 67 2.34 -21.13 -13.15
CA GLN A 67 1.15 -20.71 -13.90
C GLN A 67 1.28 -19.26 -14.33
N GLU A 68 0.71 -18.89 -15.49
CA GLU A 68 0.56 -17.49 -15.87
C GLU A 68 -0.57 -16.82 -15.07
N ALA A 69 -0.53 -15.49 -14.93
CA ALA A 69 -1.58 -14.77 -14.21
C ALA A 69 -2.81 -14.65 -15.11
N ASN A 70 -3.97 -15.12 -14.63
CA ASN A 70 -5.22 -15.02 -15.40
C ASN A 70 -5.70 -13.56 -15.50
N LEU A 71 -6.70 -13.30 -16.36
CA LEU A 71 -7.22 -11.95 -16.58
C LEU A 71 -7.71 -11.30 -15.29
N THR A 72 -8.42 -12.05 -14.44
CA THR A 72 -8.92 -11.57 -13.15
C THR A 72 -7.79 -11.15 -12.22
N GLN A 73 -6.74 -11.96 -12.10
CA GLN A 73 -5.53 -11.65 -11.33
C GLN A 73 -4.84 -10.39 -11.86
N GLN A 74 -4.75 -10.21 -13.17
CA GLN A 74 -4.20 -8.99 -13.75
C GLN A 74 -5.03 -7.75 -13.41
N ILE A 75 -6.36 -7.87 -13.39
CA ILE A 75 -7.27 -6.80 -12.94
C ILE A 75 -7.06 -6.51 -11.45
N CYS A 76 -6.97 -7.53 -10.60
CA CYS A 76 -6.72 -7.39 -9.17
C CYS A 76 -5.42 -6.62 -8.87
N VAL A 77 -4.35 -6.90 -9.63
CA VAL A 77 -3.10 -6.14 -9.53
C VAL A 77 -3.32 -4.66 -9.87
N ARG A 78 -4.07 -4.36 -10.93
CA ARG A 78 -4.39 -2.96 -11.30
C ARG A 78 -5.23 -2.27 -10.24
N VAL A 79 -6.22 -2.96 -9.66
CA VAL A 79 -7.02 -2.43 -8.54
C VAL A 79 -6.12 -2.10 -7.34
N ALA A 80 -5.19 -3.00 -6.99
CA ALA A 80 -4.25 -2.78 -5.89
C ALA A 80 -3.41 -1.51 -6.09
N PHE A 81 -2.78 -1.36 -7.26
CA PHE A 81 -1.97 -0.19 -7.58
C PHE A 81 -2.79 1.10 -7.77
N THR A 82 -4.01 1.00 -8.29
CA THR A 82 -4.91 2.15 -8.42
C THR A 82 -5.30 2.68 -7.04
N GLY A 83 -5.62 1.78 -6.09
CA GLY A 83 -5.85 2.15 -4.69
C GLY A 83 -4.64 2.88 -4.08
N LEU A 84 -3.41 2.40 -4.31
CA LEU A 84 -2.20 3.08 -3.85
C LEU A 84 -2.01 4.48 -4.45
N VAL A 85 -2.28 4.63 -5.75
CA VAL A 85 -2.20 5.94 -6.43
C VAL A 85 -3.24 6.90 -5.85
N LEU A 86 -4.49 6.47 -5.71
CA LEU A 86 -5.55 7.30 -5.12
C LEU A 86 -5.23 7.68 -3.68
N ALA A 87 -4.74 6.73 -2.88
CA ALA A 87 -4.28 6.99 -1.51
C ALA A 87 -3.19 8.08 -1.48
N ALA A 88 -2.21 8.00 -2.39
CA ALA A 88 -1.13 8.98 -2.50
C ALA A 88 -1.64 10.39 -2.82
N PHE A 89 -2.50 10.52 -3.83
CA PHE A 89 -3.03 11.82 -4.26
C PHE A 89 -3.95 12.44 -3.23
N THR A 90 -4.82 11.64 -2.61
CA THR A 90 -5.74 12.13 -1.59
C THR A 90 -5.01 12.56 -0.32
N GLY A 91 -4.07 11.75 0.17
CA GLY A 91 -3.35 12.11 1.39
C GLY A 91 -2.35 13.26 1.19
N MET A 92 -1.85 13.49 -0.03
CA MET A 92 -1.06 14.70 -0.36
C MET A 92 -1.90 15.87 -0.89
N GLY A 93 -3.23 15.79 -0.84
CA GLY A 93 -4.13 16.77 -1.44
C GLY A 93 -3.83 18.23 -1.05
N ASP A 94 -3.66 18.51 0.25
CA ASP A 94 -3.36 19.86 0.73
C ASP A 94 -1.96 20.33 0.31
N TYR A 95 -0.96 19.42 0.31
CA TYR A 95 0.40 19.74 -0.15
C TYR A 95 0.49 19.99 -1.66
N LEU A 96 -0.35 19.30 -2.45
CA LEU A 96 -0.44 19.48 -3.91
C LEU A 96 -1.29 20.70 -4.31
N GLY A 97 -1.94 21.37 -3.34
CA GLY A 97 -2.78 22.55 -3.58
C GLY A 97 -4.20 22.24 -4.06
N PHE A 98 -4.62 20.98 -4.05
CA PHE A 98 -6.00 20.55 -4.33
C PHE A 98 -6.86 20.41 -3.07
N GLY A 99 -6.22 20.50 -1.91
CA GLY A 99 -6.84 20.24 -0.62
C GLY A 99 -7.70 21.39 -0.11
N SER A 100 -8.39 21.10 0.98
CA SER A 100 -9.39 21.99 1.58
C SER A 100 -8.78 23.05 2.49
N HIS A 101 -7.56 22.82 2.95
CA HIS A 101 -6.82 23.76 3.79
C HIS A 101 -5.63 24.30 2.99
N VAL A 102 -5.62 25.61 2.77
CA VAL A 102 -4.45 26.29 2.22
C VAL A 102 -3.39 26.28 3.33
N VAL A 103 -2.22 25.71 3.07
CA VAL A 103 -1.07 25.81 3.98
C VAL A 103 -0.74 27.31 4.09
N GLU A 104 -1.19 27.95 5.17
CA GLU A 104 -0.84 29.34 5.44
C GLU A 104 0.65 29.40 5.75
N LEU A 105 1.37 30.25 5.02
CA LEU A 105 2.79 30.46 5.17
C LEU A 105 3.07 31.06 6.56
N GLY A 106 3.30 30.22 7.57
CA GLY A 106 3.61 30.64 8.95
C GLY A 106 2.75 30.01 10.06
N SER A 107 1.81 29.11 9.75
CA SER A 107 1.11 28.32 10.78
C SER A 107 1.71 26.91 10.90
N PRO A 108 2.12 26.45 12.11
CA PRO A 108 2.80 25.18 12.33
C PRO A 108 1.89 23.95 12.19
N GLU A 109 0.58 24.14 12.05
CA GLU A 109 -0.41 23.06 12.01
C GLU A 109 -0.78 22.72 10.58
N VAL A 110 -0.13 21.69 10.03
CA VAL A 110 -0.67 20.98 8.87
C VAL A 110 -1.92 20.23 9.33
N PHE A 111 -3.09 20.83 9.07
CA PHE A 111 -4.37 20.23 9.43
C PHE A 111 -4.71 19.10 8.46
N PHE A 112 -4.57 17.86 8.92
CA PHE A 112 -5.01 16.68 8.18
C PHE A 112 -6.51 16.47 8.40
N GLY A 113 -7.31 16.78 7.38
CA GLY A 113 -8.77 16.76 7.49
C GLY A 113 -9.33 15.35 7.73
N SER A 114 -10.41 15.24 8.52
CA SER A 114 -11.06 13.95 8.78
C SER A 114 -11.57 13.26 7.50
N LEU A 115 -12.04 14.03 6.52
CA LEU A 115 -12.47 13.51 5.22
C LEU A 115 -11.28 12.98 4.39
N GLN A 116 -10.14 13.67 4.42
CA GLN A 116 -8.91 13.26 3.76
C GLN A 116 -8.35 11.98 4.40
N ALA A 117 -8.35 11.90 5.73
CA ALA A 117 -8.01 10.70 6.48
C ALA A 117 -8.91 9.51 6.12
N GLY A 118 -10.22 9.74 6.05
CA GLY A 118 -11.19 8.73 5.66
C GLY A 118 -10.97 8.23 4.24
N ALA A 119 -10.79 9.13 3.28
CA ALA A 119 -10.57 8.77 1.89
C ALA A 119 -9.23 8.05 1.68
N LEU A 120 -8.15 8.50 2.34
CA LEU A 120 -6.86 7.79 2.40
C LEU A 120 -7.06 6.34 2.86
N LEU A 121 -7.77 6.14 3.98
CA LEU A 121 -8.00 4.82 4.54
C LEU A 121 -8.80 3.93 3.58
N VAL A 122 -9.84 4.47 2.93
CA VAL A 122 -10.62 3.74 1.92
C VAL A 122 -9.74 3.28 0.76
N PHE A 123 -8.83 4.13 0.26
CA PHE A 123 -7.96 3.78 -0.85
C PHE A 123 -6.84 2.80 -0.46
N LEU A 124 -6.33 2.87 0.77
CA LEU A 124 -5.43 1.85 1.32
C LEU A 124 -6.16 0.49 1.48
N LEU A 125 -7.41 0.49 1.90
CA LEU A 125 -8.23 -0.73 1.95
C LEU A 125 -8.50 -1.29 0.55
N LEU A 126 -8.76 -0.43 -0.44
CA LEU A 126 -8.92 -0.84 -1.83
C LEU A 126 -7.63 -1.48 -2.37
N ALA A 127 -6.47 -0.92 -2.02
CA ALA A 127 -5.18 -1.49 -2.38
C ALA A 127 -5.01 -2.90 -1.81
N ALA A 128 -5.23 -3.06 -0.50
CA ALA A 128 -5.16 -4.34 0.19
C ALA A 128 -6.19 -5.36 -0.35
N LEU A 129 -7.41 -4.90 -0.66
CA LEU A 129 -8.45 -5.73 -1.26
C LEU A 129 -8.02 -6.28 -2.63
N GLY A 130 -7.36 -5.46 -3.46
CA GLY A 130 -6.80 -5.93 -4.73
C GLY A 130 -5.84 -7.12 -4.55
N VAL A 131 -5.00 -7.09 -3.52
CA VAL A 131 -4.09 -8.21 -3.19
C VAL A 131 -4.85 -9.43 -2.68
N LEU A 132 -5.85 -9.24 -1.82
CA LEU A 132 -6.68 -10.35 -1.33
C LEU A 132 -7.43 -11.04 -2.47
N LEU A 133 -8.03 -10.26 -3.37
CA LEU A 133 -8.72 -10.78 -4.55
C LEU A 133 -7.76 -11.50 -5.49
N TYR A 134 -6.53 -11.00 -5.66
CA TYR A 134 -5.49 -11.67 -6.44
C TYR A 134 -5.20 -13.10 -5.92
N ALA A 135 -5.16 -13.26 -4.59
CA ALA A 135 -4.93 -14.54 -3.94
C ALA A 135 -6.12 -15.51 -4.04
N MET A 136 -7.33 -15.00 -4.22
CA MET A 136 -8.54 -15.82 -4.35
C MET A 136 -8.88 -16.15 -5.81
N ALA A 137 -8.44 -15.33 -6.77
CA ALA A 137 -8.92 -15.38 -8.15
C ALA A 137 -8.27 -16.46 -9.04
N GLY A 138 -7.26 -17.20 -8.55
CA GLY A 138 -6.59 -18.23 -9.33
C GLY A 138 -7.00 -19.65 -8.93
N SER A 139 -6.89 -20.59 -9.87
CA SER A 139 -7.06 -22.03 -9.63
C SER A 139 -5.70 -22.68 -9.37
N PRO A 140 -5.43 -23.22 -8.16
CA PRO A 140 -4.13 -23.83 -7.86
C PRO A 140 -3.84 -25.04 -8.77
N PRO A 141 -2.56 -25.33 -9.07
CA PRO A 141 -2.20 -26.49 -9.89
C PRO A 141 -2.63 -27.78 -9.17
N GLY A 142 -3.46 -28.60 -9.80
CA GLY A 142 -4.00 -29.83 -9.23
C GLY A 142 -5.37 -29.70 -8.56
N GLY A 143 -5.99 -28.51 -8.58
CA GLY A 143 -7.40 -28.31 -8.24
C GLY A 143 -8.30 -28.86 -9.35
N SER A 144 -8.51 -30.18 -9.35
CA SER A 144 -9.57 -30.82 -10.10
C SER A 144 -10.92 -30.16 -9.76
N GLU A 145 -11.74 -30.00 -10.79
CA GLU A 145 -13.18 -29.83 -10.69
C GLU A 145 -13.72 -30.63 -9.49
N ILE A 146 -14.27 -29.96 -8.50
CA ILE A 146 -15.16 -30.62 -7.54
C ILE A 146 -16.49 -30.75 -8.30
N PRO A 147 -17.04 -31.96 -8.47
CA PRO A 147 -18.29 -32.20 -9.20
C PRO A 147 -19.50 -31.47 -8.59
#